data_AF-A0A6N7EWK2-F1
#
_entry.id   AF-A0A6N7EWK2-F1
#
_cell.length_a   1.000
_cell.length_b   1.000
_cell.length_c   1.000
_cell.angle_alpha   90.00
_cell.angle_beta   90.00
_cell.angle_gamma   90.00
#
_symmetry.space_group_name_H-M   'P 1'
#
loop_
_entity.id
_entity.type
_entity.pdbx_description
1 polymer ?
#
loop_
_entity_poly.entity_id
_entity_poly.type
_entity_poly.pdbx_seq_one_letter_code
_entity_poly.pdbx_strand_id
1 'polypeptide(L)'
;MATVKKQESATLYALRGVAALLVFFVHFSHYITPIITPIQWLSHGVPIFYILTGYFTCVTLLRNKNFSKATFLKRRASVLLPPYYLVLILTVLLMKPFYITTEHGIHVLLAHMFAVQSFFPGFGGAINGTLWMLSYSFLFYVIATFLSPWLKTAKHTLMIAFVLITLSIIWRSYTFYFHPVEERPYLGLGFFTPFGYIAFGMILASMHYFKHINPLSFFQNKKTVIISIISMTIFLLLFTQYHFVLHNHYWGRAHSMIGYPLLQSFYLRADSICKCNGLTSR
;
A
#
# COMPACT_ATOMS: atom_id res chain seq x y z
N MET A 1 -1.79 27.84 -18.97
CA MET A 1 -1.23 26.46 -18.99
C MET A 1 -0.28 26.14 -17.82
N ALA A 2 0.64 27.03 -17.43
CA ALA A 2 1.53 26.79 -16.29
C ALA A 2 0.82 26.74 -14.92
N THR A 3 -0.24 27.55 -14.75
CA THR A 3 -1.11 27.59 -13.56
C THR A 3 -1.86 26.28 -13.34
N VAL A 4 -2.43 25.71 -14.41
CA VAL A 4 -3.14 24.41 -14.37
C VAL A 4 -2.22 23.26 -13.95
N LYS A 5 -0.99 23.18 -14.50
CA LYS A 5 0.01 22.16 -14.11
C LYS A 5 0.47 22.29 -12.64
N LYS A 6 0.58 23.52 -12.13
CA LYS A 6 0.93 23.79 -10.72
C LYS A 6 -0.19 23.34 -9.79
N GLN A 7 -1.44 23.61 -10.17
CA GLN A 7 -2.64 23.24 -9.42
C GLN A 7 -2.88 21.73 -9.39
N GLU A 8 -2.67 21.01 -10.51
CA GLU A 8 -2.71 19.54 -10.55
C GLU A 8 -1.71 18.90 -9.58
N SER A 9 -0.49 19.45 -9.49
CA SER A 9 0.51 18.95 -8.55
C SER A 9 0.10 19.21 -7.10
N ALA A 10 -0.48 20.38 -6.79
CA ALA A 10 -0.93 20.74 -5.45
C ALA A 10 -2.05 19.83 -4.96
N THR A 11 -3.04 19.51 -5.80
CA THR A 11 -4.14 18.60 -5.46
C THR A 11 -3.64 17.19 -5.12
N LEU A 12 -2.68 16.66 -5.87
CA LEU A 12 -2.11 15.33 -5.61
C LEU A 12 -1.23 15.29 -4.34
N TYR A 13 -0.56 16.40 -4.00
CA TYR A 13 0.12 16.54 -2.71
C TYR A 13 -0.87 16.66 -1.55
N ALA A 14 -1.97 17.40 -1.73
CA ALA A 14 -3.05 17.46 -0.75
C ALA A 14 -3.65 16.07 -0.50
N LEU A 15 -3.84 15.26 -1.54
CA LEU A 15 -4.33 13.89 -1.42
C LEU A 15 -3.36 12.99 -0.61
N ARG A 16 -2.05 13.20 -0.70
CA ARG A 16 -1.08 12.53 0.19
C ARG A 16 -1.25 12.98 1.65
N GLY A 17 -1.49 14.27 1.88
CA GLY A 17 -1.78 14.81 3.20
C GLY A 17 -3.05 14.19 3.79
N VAL A 18 -4.12 14.11 3.00
CA VAL A 18 -5.37 13.43 3.39
C VAL A 18 -5.10 11.96 3.70
N ALA A 19 -4.37 11.24 2.84
CA ALA A 19 -4.01 9.85 3.10
C ALA A 19 -3.26 9.66 4.43
N ALA A 20 -2.32 10.55 4.75
CA ALA A 20 -1.62 10.54 6.03
C ALA A 20 -2.55 10.83 7.22
N LEU A 21 -3.49 11.77 7.07
CA LEU A 21 -4.51 12.06 8.09
C LEU A 21 -5.45 10.87 8.33
N LEU A 22 -5.86 10.17 7.27
CA LEU A 22 -6.67 8.94 7.41
C LEU A 22 -5.93 7.89 8.25
N VAL A 23 -4.63 7.67 7.99
CA VAL A 23 -3.79 6.77 8.81
C VAL A 23 -3.66 7.29 10.24
N PHE A 24 -3.43 8.59 10.43
CA PHE A 24 -3.37 9.16 11.77
C PHE A 24 -4.66 8.89 12.55
N PHE A 25 -5.83 9.18 11.96
CA PHE A 25 -7.12 8.99 12.64
C PHE A 25 -7.44 7.53 12.93
N VAL A 26 -7.05 6.58 12.06
CA VAL A 26 -7.27 5.15 12.36
C VAL A 26 -6.46 4.72 13.59
N HIS A 27 -5.20 5.17 13.70
CA HIS A 27 -4.38 4.85 14.88
C HIS A 27 -4.78 5.64 16.11
N PHE A 28 -5.16 6.91 15.96
CA PHE A 28 -5.67 7.73 17.05
C PHE A 28 -6.96 7.15 17.63
N SER A 29 -7.87 6.62 16.79
CA SER A 29 -9.12 6.00 17.24
C SER A 29 -8.92 4.85 18.23
N HIS A 30 -7.79 4.14 18.14
CA HIS A 30 -7.45 3.07 19.07
C HIS A 30 -7.20 3.57 20.50
N TYR A 31 -6.80 4.84 20.66
CA TYR A 31 -6.49 5.46 21.96
C TYR A 31 -7.67 6.20 22.59
N ILE A 32 -8.61 6.71 21.79
CA ILE A 32 -9.71 7.57 22.29
C ILE A 32 -11.04 6.85 22.51
N THR A 33 -11.34 5.74 21.82
CA THR A 33 -12.65 5.07 21.98
C THR A 33 -12.64 3.58 21.61
N PRO A 34 -12.90 2.65 22.55
CA PRO A 34 -13.39 1.30 22.21
C PRO A 34 -14.89 1.29 21.81
N ILE A 35 -15.61 2.41 21.96
CA ILE A 35 -17.07 2.53 21.83
C ILE A 35 -17.53 2.87 20.39
N ILE A 36 -16.70 3.55 19.61
CA ILE A 36 -16.98 3.82 18.21
C ILE A 36 -16.35 2.67 17.43
N THR A 37 -17.16 1.90 16.70
CA THR A 37 -16.65 0.88 15.76
C THR A 37 -15.47 1.48 14.99
N PRO A 38 -14.32 0.79 14.91
CA PRO A 38 -13.17 1.33 14.19
C PRO A 38 -13.66 1.77 12.82
N ILE A 39 -13.40 3.03 12.45
CA ILE A 39 -13.71 3.52 11.11
C ILE A 39 -12.68 2.88 10.19
N GLN A 40 -12.87 1.59 9.92
CA GLN A 40 -11.90 0.71 9.25
C GLN A 40 -11.54 1.23 7.86
N TRP A 41 -12.44 2.02 7.26
CA TRP A 41 -12.23 2.73 6.00
C TRP A 41 -11.08 3.73 6.04
N LEU A 42 -10.73 4.27 7.22
CA LEU A 42 -9.59 5.18 7.37
C LEU A 42 -8.25 4.46 7.10
N SER A 43 -8.20 3.13 7.23
CA SER A 43 -7.01 2.34 6.88
C SER A 43 -6.65 2.42 5.38
N HIS A 44 -7.57 2.87 4.52
CA HIS A 44 -7.30 3.08 3.08
C HIS A 44 -6.30 4.21 2.80
N GLY A 45 -5.95 5.02 3.81
CA GLY A 45 -4.83 5.94 3.71
C GLY A 45 -3.52 5.26 3.29
N VAL A 46 -3.24 4.03 3.76
CA VAL A 46 -2.01 3.29 3.41
C VAL A 46 -1.98 2.90 1.92
N PRO A 47 -2.99 2.21 1.35
CA PRO A 47 -3.12 2.00 -0.09
C PRO A 47 -2.99 3.27 -0.93
N ILE A 48 -3.67 4.35 -0.56
CA ILE A 48 -3.65 5.62 -1.30
C ILE A 48 -2.23 6.20 -1.29
N PHE A 49 -1.54 6.15 -0.14
CA PHE A 49 -0.15 6.59 -0.02
C PHE A 49 0.79 5.82 -0.96
N TYR A 50 0.63 4.50 -1.05
CA TYR A 50 1.42 3.66 -1.95
C TYR A 50 1.11 3.92 -3.43
N ILE A 51 -0.16 4.06 -3.81
CA ILE A 51 -0.56 4.41 -5.17
C ILE A 51 0.06 5.75 -5.57
N LEU A 52 -0.03 6.76 -4.71
CA LEU A 52 0.60 8.06 -4.96
C LEU A 52 2.13 7.94 -4.99
N THR A 53 2.73 7.04 -4.22
CA THR A 53 4.18 6.75 -4.26
C THR A 53 4.61 6.22 -5.61
N GLY A 54 3.90 5.24 -6.18
CA GLY A 54 4.15 4.74 -7.52
C GLY A 54 3.94 5.81 -8.59
N TYR A 55 2.83 6.54 -8.52
CA TYR A 55 2.49 7.57 -9.49
C TYR A 55 3.56 8.66 -9.59
N PHE A 56 3.88 9.32 -8.47
CA PHE A 56 4.84 10.42 -8.47
C PHE A 56 6.25 9.95 -8.81
N THR A 57 6.62 8.72 -8.45
CA THR A 57 7.92 8.15 -8.81
C THR A 57 8.02 7.97 -10.31
N CYS A 58 7.07 7.26 -10.93
CA CYS A 58 7.06 7.05 -12.37
C CYS A 58 7.00 8.38 -13.15
N VAL A 59 6.12 9.32 -12.77
CA VAL A 59 6.06 10.63 -13.44
C VAL A 59 7.40 11.38 -13.36
N THR A 60 8.09 11.31 -12.21
CA THR A 60 9.40 11.95 -12.04
C THR A 60 10.45 11.31 -12.94
N LEU A 61 10.48 9.97 -12.98
CA LEU A 61 11.42 9.21 -13.80
C LEU A 61 11.17 9.45 -15.30
N LEU A 62 9.90 9.51 -15.71
CA LEU A 62 9.50 9.72 -17.10
C LEU A 62 9.80 11.15 -17.59
N ARG A 63 9.57 12.17 -16.74
CA ARG A 63 9.82 13.58 -17.08
C ARG A 63 11.31 13.92 -17.18
N ASN A 64 12.15 13.27 -16.38
CA ASN A 64 13.55 13.65 -16.28
C ASN A 64 14.43 12.86 -17.29
N LYS A 65 14.78 13.50 -18.41
CA LYS A 65 15.66 12.93 -19.43
C LYS A 65 17.09 12.72 -18.90
N ASN A 66 17.60 13.67 -18.12
CA ASN A 66 18.93 13.60 -17.48
C ASN A 66 18.80 13.08 -16.06
N PHE A 67 18.34 11.83 -15.92
CA PHE A 67 18.09 11.22 -14.63
C PHE A 67 19.41 10.95 -13.88
N SER A 68 19.63 11.65 -12.77
CA SER A 68 20.70 11.35 -11.81
C SER A 68 20.14 10.51 -10.67
N LYS A 69 20.65 9.27 -10.53
CA LYS A 69 20.29 8.33 -9.45
C LYS A 69 20.49 8.97 -8.07
N ALA A 70 21.65 9.57 -7.86
CA ALA A 70 22.01 10.23 -6.59
C ALA A 70 21.08 11.41 -6.28
N THR A 71 20.79 12.26 -7.28
CA THR A 71 19.90 13.42 -7.08
C THR A 71 18.48 12.98 -6.74
N PHE A 72 17.98 11.93 -7.40
CA PHE A 72 16.66 11.38 -7.12
C PHE A 72 16.57 10.83 -5.69
N LEU A 73 17.50 9.97 -5.29
CA LEU A 73 17.51 9.39 -3.93
C LEU A 73 17.69 10.47 -2.87
N LYS A 74 18.60 11.43 -3.07
CA LYS A 74 18.81 12.57 -2.14
C LYS A 74 17.54 13.41 -1.97
N ARG A 75 16.81 13.68 -3.06
CA ARG A 75 15.54 14.42 -2.99
C ARG A 75 14.45 13.64 -2.27
N ARG A 76 14.37 12.31 -2.45
CA ARG A 76 13.39 11.48 -1.72
C ARG A 76 13.74 11.38 -0.24
N ALA A 77 15.02 11.16 0.07
CA ALA A 77 15.55 11.10 1.43
C ALA A 77 15.31 12.40 2.20
N SER A 78 15.63 13.57 1.61
CA SER A 78 15.44 14.88 2.27
C SER A 78 13.99 15.25 2.59
N VAL A 79 13.01 14.63 1.91
CA VAL A 79 11.59 14.86 2.21
C VAL A 79 11.06 13.86 3.23
N LEU A 80 11.53 12.62 3.20
CA LEU A 80 10.95 11.52 3.99
C LEU A 80 11.71 11.22 5.28
N LEU A 81 13.05 11.27 5.27
CA LEU A 81 13.87 10.91 6.42
C LEU A 81 13.78 11.91 7.58
N PRO A 82 13.73 13.23 7.37
CA PRO A 82 13.62 14.15 8.51
C PRO A 82 12.38 13.94 9.38
N PRO A 83 11.13 13.91 8.84
CA PRO A 83 9.97 13.63 9.68
C PRO A 83 9.97 12.20 10.23
N TYR A 84 10.51 11.22 9.48
CA TYR A 84 10.66 9.85 9.94
C TYR A 84 11.55 9.74 11.19
N TYR A 85 12.76 10.29 11.12
CA TYR A 85 13.70 10.25 12.24
C TYR A 85 13.25 11.09 13.43
N LEU A 86 12.54 12.20 13.19
CA LEU A 86 11.91 12.96 14.28
C LEU A 86 10.93 12.09 15.06
N VAL A 87 10.01 11.41 14.36
CA VAL A 87 9.04 10.50 15.01
C VAL A 87 9.74 9.33 15.68
N LEU A 88 10.78 8.75 15.05
CA LEU A 88 11.56 7.66 15.62
C LEU A 88 12.22 8.07 16.94
N ILE A 89 12.93 9.20 16.95
CA ILE A 89 13.61 9.73 18.16
C ILE A 89 12.59 10.02 19.26
N LEU A 90 11.50 10.73 18.94
CA LEU A 90 10.46 11.03 19.91
C LEU A 90 9.85 9.75 20.50
N THR A 91 9.58 8.74 19.67
CA THR A 91 9.01 7.48 20.13
C THR A 91 9.98 6.72 21.04
N VAL A 92 11.27 6.65 20.67
CA VAL A 92 12.31 5.99 21.48
C VAL A 92 12.50 6.68 22.83
N LEU A 93 12.53 8.03 22.85
CA LEU A 93 12.66 8.79 24.09
C LEU A 93 11.46 8.58 25.04
N LEU A 94 10.26 8.41 24.49
CA LEU A 94 9.04 8.19 25.27
C LEU A 94 8.86 6.73 25.73
N MET A 95 9.37 5.74 24.97
CA MET A 95 9.15 4.31 25.21
C MET A 95 10.20 3.64 26.14
N LYS A 96 10.97 4.44 26.89
CA LYS A 96 11.96 4.02 27.92
C LYS A 96 13.25 3.38 27.37
N PRO A 97 14.33 3.26 28.19
CA PRO A 97 15.65 2.75 27.80
C PRO A 97 15.72 1.37 27.11
N PHE A 98 14.62 0.60 27.03
CA PHE A 98 14.61 -0.76 26.46
C PHE A 98 15.33 -0.87 25.09
N TYR A 99 15.07 0.07 24.17
CA TYR A 99 15.66 0.05 22.83
C TYR A 99 17.16 0.40 22.79
N ILE A 100 17.71 0.92 23.89
CA ILE A 100 19.13 1.33 23.99
C ILE A 100 19.91 0.53 25.03
N THR A 101 19.24 -0.25 25.90
CA THR A 101 19.89 -1.04 26.96
C THR A 101 19.86 -2.55 26.72
N THR A 102 19.10 -3.04 25.73
CA THR A 102 19.00 -4.46 25.43
C THR A 102 19.53 -4.76 24.02
N GLU A 103 20.16 -5.91 23.83
CA GLU A 103 20.65 -6.36 22.52
C GLU A 103 19.51 -6.40 21.48
N HIS A 104 18.38 -7.01 21.86
CA HIS A 104 17.19 -7.05 21.01
C HIS A 104 16.68 -5.65 20.66
N GLY A 105 16.61 -4.75 21.63
CA GLY A 105 16.22 -3.37 21.44
C GLY A 105 17.14 -2.61 20.47
N ILE A 106 18.45 -2.84 20.57
CA ILE A 106 19.45 -2.25 19.66
C ILE A 106 19.26 -2.76 18.24
N HIS A 107 19.03 -4.07 18.04
CA HIS A 107 18.76 -4.62 16.70
C HIS A 107 17.48 -4.03 16.09
N VAL A 108 16.42 -3.88 16.88
CA VAL A 108 15.19 -3.21 16.45
C VAL A 108 15.47 -1.76 16.06
N LEU A 109 16.22 -1.03 16.87
CA LEU A 109 16.57 0.37 16.60
C LEU A 109 17.39 0.50 15.31
N LEU A 110 18.42 -0.32 15.12
CA LEU A 110 19.24 -0.33 13.91
C LEU A 110 18.39 -0.62 12.66
N ALA A 111 17.47 -1.59 12.73
CA ALA A 111 16.58 -1.89 11.62
C ALA A 111 15.68 -0.69 11.25
N HIS A 112 15.21 0.07 12.24
CA HIS A 112 14.47 1.32 11.99
C HIS A 112 15.38 2.44 11.47
N MET A 113 16.61 2.57 11.95
CA MET A 113 17.55 3.58 11.46
C MET A 113 17.80 3.45 9.95
N PHE A 114 17.89 2.22 9.44
CA PHE A 114 18.07 1.95 8.01
C PHE A 114 16.75 1.75 7.24
N ALA A 115 15.60 1.93 7.89
CA ALA A 115 14.27 1.71 7.33
C ALA A 115 14.06 0.30 6.74
N VAL A 116 14.63 -0.73 7.39
CA VAL A 116 14.54 -2.16 7.00
C VAL A 116 13.77 -3.01 8.02
N GLN A 117 13.15 -2.41 9.02
CA GLN A 117 12.40 -3.09 10.08
C GLN A 117 11.31 -4.03 9.57
N SER A 118 10.69 -3.72 8.44
CA SER A 118 9.60 -4.54 7.89
C SER A 118 10.08 -5.82 7.17
N PHE A 119 11.39 -6.09 7.17
CA PHE A 119 11.98 -7.33 6.65
C PHE A 119 12.40 -8.30 7.76
N PHE A 120 12.30 -7.89 9.02
CA PHE A 120 12.62 -8.73 10.17
C PHE A 120 11.33 -9.07 10.93
N PRO A 121 11.08 -10.35 11.25
CA PRO A 121 9.92 -10.75 12.04
C PRO A 121 9.85 -9.99 13.37
N GLY A 122 8.68 -9.46 13.70
CA GLY A 122 8.44 -8.71 14.94
C GLY A 122 8.98 -7.26 14.96
N PHE A 123 9.79 -6.83 13.99
CA PHE A 123 10.43 -5.50 14.05
C PHE A 123 9.56 -4.39 13.46
N GLY A 124 8.72 -4.68 12.46
CA GLY A 124 7.99 -3.66 11.69
C GLY A 124 7.13 -2.69 12.53
N GLY A 125 6.46 -3.21 13.56
CA GLY A 125 5.64 -2.42 14.49
C GLY A 125 6.28 -2.22 15.87
N ALA A 126 7.52 -2.66 16.07
CA ALA A 126 8.12 -2.79 17.39
C ALA A 126 8.30 -1.46 18.12
N ILE A 127 8.69 -0.40 17.41
CA ILE A 127 8.80 0.96 17.99
C ILE A 127 7.50 1.72 17.77
N ASN A 128 6.94 1.64 16.57
CA ASN A 128 5.71 2.33 16.20
C ASN A 128 4.95 1.54 15.15
N GLY A 129 3.68 1.23 15.45
CA GLY A 129 2.81 0.41 14.60
C GLY A 129 2.47 0.98 13.22
N THR A 130 2.89 2.20 12.90
CA THR A 130 2.71 2.82 11.57
C THR A 130 3.98 2.88 10.73
N LEU A 131 5.16 2.85 11.35
CA LEU A 131 6.42 3.12 10.65
C LEU A 131 6.80 2.03 9.64
N TRP A 132 6.23 0.83 9.77
CA TRP A 132 6.46 -0.29 8.85
C TRP A 132 6.21 0.07 7.37
N MET A 133 5.28 0.99 7.09
CA MET A 133 4.91 1.33 5.71
C MET A 133 6.02 2.13 4.98
N LEU A 134 6.87 2.82 5.74
CA LEU A 134 7.94 3.63 5.18
C LEU A 134 9.09 2.77 4.64
N SER A 135 9.38 1.62 5.27
CA SER A 135 10.41 0.69 4.80
C SER A 135 10.18 0.27 3.35
N TYR A 136 8.94 -0.08 3.00
CA TYR A 136 8.58 -0.48 1.65
C TYR A 136 8.62 0.69 0.66
N SER A 137 8.27 1.89 1.11
CA SER A 137 8.40 3.11 0.28
C SER A 137 9.86 3.41 -0.03
N PHE A 138 10.76 3.33 0.96
CA PHE A 138 12.20 3.50 0.77
C PHE A 138 12.79 2.45 -0.16
N LEU A 139 12.48 1.18 0.08
CA LEU A 139 12.92 0.09 -0.78
C LEU A 139 12.44 0.30 -2.22
N PHE A 140 11.19 0.73 -2.41
CA PHE A 140 10.68 1.03 -3.74
C PHE A 140 11.46 2.16 -4.43
N TYR A 141 11.82 3.24 -3.74
CA TYR A 141 12.63 4.30 -4.37
C TYR A 141 14.00 3.81 -4.81
N VAL A 142 14.62 2.94 -4.02
CA VAL A 142 15.90 2.28 -4.38
C VAL A 142 15.69 1.41 -5.62
N ILE A 143 14.72 0.50 -5.60
CA ILE A 143 14.36 -0.37 -6.73
C ILE A 143 14.07 0.47 -7.99
N ALA A 144 13.22 1.49 -7.88
CA ALA A 144 12.84 2.35 -9.00
C ALA A 144 14.03 3.14 -9.57
N THR A 145 15.03 3.47 -8.74
CA THR A 145 16.28 4.11 -9.20
C THR A 145 17.07 3.17 -10.10
N PHE A 146 17.20 1.90 -9.71
CA PHE A 146 17.86 0.89 -10.52
C PHE A 146 17.03 0.48 -11.73
N LEU A 147 15.70 0.44 -11.61
CA LEU A 147 14.79 0.13 -12.71
C LEU A 147 14.55 1.30 -13.67
N SER A 148 15.07 2.48 -13.34
CA SER A 148 14.86 3.72 -14.09
C SER A 148 15.12 3.64 -15.60
N PRO A 149 16.08 2.86 -16.14
CA PRO A 149 16.28 2.74 -17.59
C PRO A 149 15.11 2.06 -18.29
N TRP A 150 14.49 1.05 -17.66
CA TRP A 150 13.34 0.34 -18.20
C TRP A 150 12.05 1.12 -18.00
N LEU A 151 11.94 1.96 -16.98
CA LEU A 151 10.75 2.78 -16.71
C LEU A 151 10.57 3.96 -17.68
N LYS A 152 11.36 4.05 -18.77
CA LYS A 152 11.28 5.13 -19.78
C LYS A 152 10.23 4.91 -20.85
N THR A 153 9.71 3.68 -20.99
CA THR A 153 8.63 3.38 -21.93
C THR A 153 7.44 2.81 -21.20
N ALA A 154 6.25 3.03 -21.76
CA ALA A 154 5.03 2.51 -21.17
C ALA A 154 4.98 0.99 -21.14
N LYS A 155 5.42 0.32 -22.22
CA LYS A 155 5.44 -1.16 -22.29
C LYS A 155 6.18 -1.75 -21.09
N HIS A 156 7.40 -1.26 -20.83
CA HIS A 156 8.21 -1.76 -19.72
C HIS A 156 7.65 -1.32 -18.37
N THR A 157 7.12 -0.10 -18.25
CA THR A 157 6.50 0.38 -17.00
C THR A 157 5.27 -0.46 -16.63
N LEU A 158 4.41 -0.76 -17.60
CA LEU A 158 3.25 -1.64 -17.43
C LEU A 158 3.69 -3.07 -17.11
N MET A 159 4.70 -3.60 -17.82
CA MET A 159 5.24 -4.93 -17.54
C MET A 159 5.74 -5.06 -16.09
N ILE A 160 6.53 -4.09 -15.63
CA ILE A 160 7.01 -4.05 -14.23
C ILE A 160 5.82 -3.96 -13.27
N ALA A 161 4.84 -3.10 -13.55
CA ALA A 161 3.64 -2.98 -12.74
C ALA A 161 2.87 -4.31 -12.63
N PHE A 162 2.67 -5.02 -13.75
CA PHE A 162 2.03 -6.33 -13.76
C PHE A 162 2.82 -7.37 -12.97
N VAL A 163 4.16 -7.39 -13.10
CA VAL A 163 5.01 -8.28 -12.29
C VAL A 163 4.81 -8.00 -10.79
N LEU A 164 4.82 -6.74 -10.37
CA LEU A 164 4.61 -6.38 -8.96
C LEU A 164 3.21 -6.75 -8.46
N ILE A 165 2.18 -6.60 -9.28
CA ILE A 165 0.81 -7.05 -8.95
C ILE A 165 0.78 -8.57 -8.79
N THR A 166 1.37 -9.31 -9.74
CA THR A 166 1.43 -10.77 -9.68
C THR A 166 2.18 -11.25 -8.43
N LEU A 167 3.34 -10.67 -8.13
CA LEU A 167 4.09 -10.99 -6.90
C LEU A 167 3.29 -10.66 -5.64
N SER A 168 2.56 -9.53 -5.63
CA SER A 168 1.65 -9.19 -4.53
C SER A 168 0.56 -10.23 -4.35
N ILE A 169 -0.06 -10.72 -5.43
CA ILE A 169 -1.10 -11.75 -5.35
C ILE A 169 -0.50 -13.07 -4.85
N ILE A 170 0.61 -13.53 -5.45
CA ILE A 170 1.29 -14.77 -5.04
C ILE A 170 1.65 -14.72 -3.56
N TRP A 171 2.21 -13.60 -3.08
CA TRP A 171 2.58 -13.44 -1.68
C TRP A 171 1.39 -13.52 -0.74
N ARG A 172 0.27 -12.87 -1.11
CA ARG A 172 -0.96 -12.92 -0.31
C ARG A 172 -1.55 -14.32 -0.28
N SER A 173 -1.53 -15.04 -1.40
CA SER A 173 -1.95 -16.43 -1.45
C SER A 173 -1.06 -17.30 -0.58
N TYR A 174 0.26 -17.14 -0.70
CA TYR A 174 1.24 -17.89 0.10
C TYR A 174 1.03 -17.65 1.61
N THR A 175 0.98 -16.38 2.03
CA THR A 175 0.72 -16.04 3.44
C THR A 175 -0.61 -16.58 3.94
N PHE A 176 -1.64 -16.61 3.09
CA PHE A 176 -2.93 -17.16 3.47
C PHE A 176 -2.91 -18.68 3.68
N TYR A 177 -2.32 -19.44 2.76
CA TYR A 177 -2.34 -20.90 2.80
C TYR A 177 -1.32 -21.50 3.77
N PHE A 178 -0.19 -20.83 3.97
CA PHE A 178 0.95 -21.42 4.67
C PHE A 178 1.24 -20.82 6.05
N HIS A 179 0.65 -19.67 6.41
CA HIS A 179 0.87 -19.07 7.73
C HIS A 179 -0.34 -19.17 8.67
N PRO A 180 -0.10 -19.28 9.99
CA PRO A 180 -1.14 -19.21 11.03
C PRO A 180 -1.98 -17.93 10.92
N VAL A 181 -3.23 -17.98 11.36
CA VAL A 181 -4.20 -16.87 11.24
C VAL A 181 -3.68 -15.60 11.92
N GLU A 182 -2.94 -15.76 13.00
CA GLU A 182 -2.36 -14.71 13.83
C GLU A 182 -1.25 -13.93 13.12
N GLU A 183 -0.50 -14.59 12.23
CA GLU A 183 0.63 -14.00 11.50
C GLU A 183 0.21 -13.34 10.17
N ARG A 184 -0.90 -13.80 9.59
CA ARG A 184 -1.40 -13.35 8.28
C ARG A 184 -1.56 -11.83 8.15
N PRO A 185 -2.04 -11.07 9.14
CA PRO A 185 -2.23 -9.63 8.98
C PRO A 185 -0.89 -8.91 8.76
N TYR A 186 0.14 -9.29 9.50
CA TYR A 186 1.45 -8.64 9.43
C TYR A 186 2.21 -9.06 8.17
N LEU A 187 2.24 -10.36 7.86
CA LEU A 187 2.94 -10.88 6.70
C LEU A 187 2.21 -10.57 5.39
N GLY A 188 0.89 -10.72 5.37
CA GLY A 188 0.05 -10.52 4.19
C GLY A 188 -0.11 -9.05 3.80
N LEU A 189 -0.04 -8.10 4.74
CA LEU A 189 -0.01 -6.66 4.44
C LEU A 189 1.42 -6.15 4.16
N GLY A 190 2.43 -6.92 4.54
CA GLY A 190 3.84 -6.63 4.30
C GLY A 190 4.37 -7.16 2.96
N PHE A 191 5.69 -7.02 2.83
CA PHE A 191 6.54 -7.55 1.77
C PHE A 191 6.08 -7.16 0.35
N PHE A 192 5.47 -8.07 -0.41
CA PHE A 192 5.07 -7.81 -1.80
C PHE A 192 3.75 -7.02 -1.94
N THR A 193 2.91 -7.01 -0.91
CA THR A 193 1.59 -6.36 -0.96
C THR A 193 1.67 -4.84 -1.20
N PRO A 194 2.52 -4.08 -0.50
CA PRO A 194 2.78 -2.66 -0.79
C PRO A 194 3.15 -2.39 -2.25
N PHE A 195 3.96 -3.26 -2.85
CA PHE A 195 4.39 -3.10 -4.24
C PHE A 195 3.24 -3.27 -5.24
N GLY A 196 2.23 -4.09 -4.93
CA GLY A 196 1.00 -4.17 -5.71
C GLY A 196 0.25 -2.83 -5.75
N TYR A 197 0.09 -2.15 -4.62
CA TYR A 197 -0.52 -0.81 -4.57
C TYR A 197 0.30 0.24 -5.33
N ILE A 198 1.63 0.20 -5.17
CA ILE A 198 2.55 1.06 -5.92
C ILE A 198 2.39 0.86 -7.43
N ALA A 199 2.25 -0.39 -7.88
CA ALA A 199 2.07 -0.72 -9.29
C ALA A 199 0.82 -0.08 -9.92
N PHE A 200 -0.30 0.02 -9.20
CA PHE A 200 -1.45 0.80 -9.67
C PHE A 200 -1.09 2.26 -9.94
N GLY A 201 -0.29 2.87 -9.06
CA GLY A 201 0.28 4.20 -9.29
C GLY A 201 1.12 4.29 -10.56
N MET A 202 1.93 3.27 -10.84
CA MET A 202 2.76 3.20 -12.05
C MET A 202 1.91 3.12 -13.34
N ILE A 203 0.80 2.38 -13.30
CA ILE A 203 -0.17 2.29 -14.40
C ILE A 203 -0.81 3.66 -14.65
N LEU A 204 -1.30 4.32 -13.60
CA LEU A 204 -1.88 5.67 -13.69
C LEU A 204 -0.88 6.69 -14.24
N ALA A 205 0.39 6.62 -13.81
CA ALA A 205 1.45 7.48 -14.34
C ALA A 205 1.72 7.21 -15.82
N SER A 206 1.67 5.95 -16.25
CA SER A 206 1.86 5.57 -17.64
C SER A 206 0.73 6.12 -18.52
N MET A 207 -0.53 5.96 -18.09
CA MET A 207 -1.70 6.50 -18.80
C MET A 207 -1.65 8.03 -18.88
N HIS A 208 -1.27 8.70 -17.78
CA HIS A 208 -1.16 10.16 -17.74
C HIS A 208 -0.04 10.70 -18.65
N TYR A 209 1.12 10.04 -18.66
CA TYR A 209 2.30 10.53 -19.38
C TYR A 209 2.28 10.18 -20.87
N PHE A 210 1.86 8.96 -21.21
CA PHE A 210 1.78 8.47 -22.57
C PHE A 210 0.34 8.58 -23.08
N LYS A 211 -0.08 9.82 -23.39
CA LYS A 211 -1.45 10.23 -23.74
C LYS A 211 -2.21 9.38 -24.80
N HIS A 212 -1.51 8.54 -25.56
CA HIS A 212 -2.08 7.67 -26.62
C HIS A 212 -2.09 6.18 -26.27
N ILE A 213 -1.72 5.83 -25.04
CA ILE A 213 -1.70 4.43 -24.64
C ILE A 213 -3.05 4.10 -24.05
N ASN A 214 -3.85 3.42 -24.86
CA ASN A 214 -4.89 2.59 -24.33
C ASN A 214 -4.22 1.47 -23.54
N PRO A 215 -4.34 1.38 -22.20
CA PRO A 215 -3.78 0.26 -21.44
C PRO A 215 -4.32 -1.09 -21.94
N LEU A 216 -5.49 -1.08 -22.60
CA LEU A 216 -6.08 -2.23 -23.30
C LEU A 216 -5.33 -2.63 -24.58
N SER A 217 -4.43 -1.81 -25.12
CA SER A 217 -3.56 -2.22 -26.24
C SER A 217 -2.60 -3.34 -25.85
N PHE A 218 -2.25 -3.43 -24.56
CA PHE A 218 -1.51 -4.58 -24.01
C PHE A 218 -2.32 -5.88 -24.07
N PHE A 219 -3.65 -5.75 -24.00
CA PHE A 219 -4.65 -6.81 -24.15
C PHE A 219 -5.05 -7.06 -25.62
N GLN A 220 -4.35 -6.50 -26.61
CA GLN A 220 -4.56 -6.88 -28.01
C GLN A 220 -3.90 -8.22 -28.36
N ASN A 221 -2.87 -8.62 -27.59
CA ASN A 221 -2.25 -9.93 -27.74
C ASN A 221 -3.08 -10.99 -27.02
N LYS A 222 -3.61 -11.97 -27.76
CA LYS A 222 -4.41 -13.08 -27.24
C LYS A 222 -3.75 -13.78 -26.04
N LYS A 223 -2.42 -13.95 -26.04
CA LYS A 223 -1.68 -14.56 -24.93
C LYS A 223 -1.77 -13.71 -23.65
N THR A 224 -1.66 -12.40 -23.77
CA THR A 224 -1.72 -11.47 -22.64
C THR A 224 -3.13 -11.36 -22.06
N VAL A 225 -4.16 -11.41 -22.90
CA VAL A 225 -5.57 -11.47 -22.46
C VAL A 225 -5.81 -12.75 -21.67
N ILE A 226 -5.38 -13.89 -22.20
CA ILE A 226 -5.53 -15.19 -21.55
C ILE A 226 -4.81 -15.18 -20.19
N ILE A 227 -3.57 -14.69 -20.11
CA ILE A 227 -2.83 -14.59 -18.84
C ILE A 227 -3.56 -13.67 -17.85
N SER A 228 -4.10 -12.55 -18.31
CA SER A 228 -4.79 -11.59 -17.45
C SER A 228 -6.14 -12.10 -16.96
N ILE A 229 -6.89 -12.80 -17.81
CA ILE A 229 -8.14 -13.48 -17.43
C ILE A 229 -7.83 -14.61 -16.45
N ILE A 230 -6.81 -15.44 -16.71
CA ILE A 230 -6.38 -16.49 -15.78
C ILE A 230 -5.97 -15.87 -14.43
N SER A 231 -5.19 -14.78 -14.45
CA SER A 231 -4.78 -14.08 -13.23
C SER A 231 -5.96 -13.46 -12.47
N MET A 232 -6.93 -12.86 -13.18
CA MET A 232 -8.14 -12.29 -12.59
C MET A 232 -9.06 -13.39 -12.04
N THR A 233 -9.22 -14.49 -12.76
CA THR A 233 -10.02 -15.65 -12.33
C THR A 233 -9.38 -16.34 -11.13
N ILE A 234 -8.05 -16.52 -11.12
CA ILE A 234 -7.32 -17.01 -9.96
C ILE A 234 -7.50 -16.04 -8.80
N PHE A 235 -7.34 -14.73 -9.01
CA PHE A 235 -7.59 -13.72 -7.98
C PHE A 235 -9.01 -13.80 -7.43
N LEU A 236 -10.03 -13.91 -8.28
CA LEU A 236 -11.44 -14.01 -7.88
C LEU A 236 -11.77 -15.33 -7.18
N LEU A 237 -11.19 -16.45 -7.59
CA LEU A 237 -11.36 -17.76 -6.94
C LEU A 237 -10.68 -17.79 -5.57
N LEU A 238 -9.49 -17.21 -5.46
CA LEU A 238 -8.80 -17.03 -4.19
C LEU A 238 -9.56 -16.04 -3.29
N PHE A 239 -10.15 -15.00 -3.88
CA PHE A 239 -10.99 -14.02 -3.19
C PHE A 239 -12.28 -14.64 -2.62
N THR A 240 -12.99 -15.45 -3.41
CA THR A 240 -14.23 -16.11 -2.97
C THR A 240 -13.97 -17.22 -1.96
N GLN A 241 -12.91 -18.01 -2.11
CA GLN A 241 -12.49 -18.98 -1.10
C GLN A 241 -12.06 -18.29 0.21
N TYR A 242 -11.36 -17.17 0.12
CA TYR A 242 -10.99 -16.35 1.29
C TYR A 242 -12.23 -15.82 2.02
N HIS A 243 -13.27 -15.38 1.30
CA HIS A 243 -14.49 -14.82 1.88
C HIS A 243 -15.41 -15.90 2.50
N PHE A 244 -15.42 -17.12 1.96
CA PHE A 244 -16.24 -18.23 2.46
C PHE A 244 -15.72 -18.81 3.80
N VAL A 245 -14.39 -18.80 4.02
CA VAL A 245 -13.76 -19.40 5.20
C VAL A 245 -13.77 -18.48 6.43
N LEU A 246 -13.99 -17.16 6.25
CA LEU A 246 -13.72 -16.15 7.28
C LEU A 246 -14.94 -15.63 8.04
N HIS A 247 -16.00 -16.44 8.16
CA HIS A 247 -17.21 -16.05 8.86
C HIS A 247 -17.02 -15.68 10.35
N ASN A 248 -15.84 -15.83 10.97
CA ASN A 248 -15.70 -15.71 12.43
C ASN A 248 -14.55 -14.87 13.03
N HIS A 249 -13.62 -14.25 12.30
CA HIS A 249 -12.52 -13.50 12.97
C HIS A 249 -12.18 -12.12 12.40
N TYR A 250 -11.97 -11.17 13.32
CA TYR A 250 -11.78 -9.72 13.13
C TYR A 250 -10.63 -9.36 12.19
N TRP A 251 -9.51 -10.09 12.24
CA TRP A 251 -8.35 -9.92 11.36
C TRP A 251 -8.41 -10.75 10.07
N GLY A 252 -9.45 -11.57 9.93
CA GLY A 252 -9.77 -12.34 8.74
C GLY A 252 -10.86 -11.71 7.88
N ARG A 253 -11.45 -10.57 8.25
CA ARG A 253 -12.40 -9.92 7.34
C ARG A 253 -11.66 -9.27 6.16
N ALA A 254 -12.23 -9.41 4.97
CA ALA A 254 -11.73 -9.02 3.63
C ALA A 254 -11.42 -7.53 3.39
N HIS A 255 -11.21 -6.74 4.45
CA HIS A 255 -10.84 -5.33 4.42
C HIS A 255 -9.42 -5.08 3.87
N SER A 256 -8.60 -6.13 3.77
CA SER A 256 -7.21 -6.03 3.32
C SER A 256 -7.06 -6.00 1.80
N MET A 257 -8.13 -6.15 1.01
CA MET A 257 -8.06 -6.27 -0.46
C MET A 257 -8.35 -4.94 -1.19
N ILE A 258 -7.67 -4.75 -2.32
CA ILE A 258 -7.91 -3.66 -3.26
C ILE A 258 -9.35 -3.78 -3.77
N GLY A 259 -10.23 -2.84 -3.41
CA GLY A 259 -11.60 -2.75 -3.93
C GLY A 259 -12.75 -3.14 -2.99
N TYR A 260 -12.48 -3.73 -1.81
CA TYR A 260 -13.52 -4.02 -0.80
C TYR A 260 -14.40 -2.82 -0.37
N PRO A 261 -13.88 -1.58 -0.28
CA PRO A 261 -14.66 -0.46 0.23
C PRO A 261 -15.78 -0.04 -0.72
N LEU A 262 -15.57 -0.12 -2.04
CA LEU A 262 -16.61 0.26 -3.01
C LEU A 262 -17.86 -0.63 -2.96
N LEU A 263 -17.75 -1.86 -2.45
CA LEU A 263 -18.84 -2.82 -2.37
C LEU A 263 -19.55 -2.81 -1.00
N GLN A 264 -18.84 -2.44 0.08
CA GLN A 264 -19.42 -2.41 1.42
C GLN A 264 -20.49 -1.32 1.59
N SER A 265 -20.41 -0.21 0.83
CA SER A 265 -21.48 0.80 0.78
C SER A 265 -22.77 0.31 0.14
N PHE A 266 -22.70 -0.68 -0.76
CA PHE A 266 -23.89 -1.33 -1.34
C PHE A 266 -24.43 -2.41 -0.41
N TYR A 267 -23.55 -3.12 0.32
CA TYR A 267 -23.95 -4.23 1.20
C TYR A 267 -24.66 -3.76 2.49
N LEU A 268 -24.18 -2.66 3.10
CA LEU A 268 -24.84 -2.08 4.28
C LEU A 268 -26.25 -1.51 3.98
N ARG A 269 -26.50 -1.15 2.70
CA ARG A 269 -27.83 -0.76 2.22
C ARG A 269 -28.76 -1.97 2.02
N ALA A 270 -28.23 -3.15 1.67
CA ALA A 270 -29.02 -4.37 1.53
C ALA A 270 -29.43 -4.97 2.89
N ASP A 271 -28.53 -4.97 3.88
CA ASP A 271 -28.83 -5.51 5.23
C ASP A 271 -29.83 -4.65 6.02
N SER A 272 -29.85 -3.33 5.78
CA SER A 272 -30.85 -2.43 6.38
C SER A 272 -32.24 -2.60 5.76
N ILE A 273 -32.30 -2.97 4.47
CA ILE A 273 -33.56 -3.30 3.78
C ILE A 273 -34.09 -4.68 4.23
N CYS A 274 -33.23 -5.68 4.43
CA CYS A 274 -33.65 -6.99 4.94
C CYS A 274 -34.13 -6.95 6.40
N LYS A 275 -33.53 -6.12 7.27
CA LYS A 275 -33.99 -5.98 8.67
C LYS A 275 -35.31 -5.22 8.82
N CYS A 276 -35.67 -4.36 7.88
CA CYS A 276 -36.98 -3.68 7.90
C CYS A 276 -38.14 -4.60 7.49
N ASN A 277 -37.88 -5.68 6.75
CA ASN A 277 -38.92 -6.63 6.31
C ASN A 277 -39.17 -7.79 7.30
N GLY A 278 -38.44 -7.86 8.41
CA GLY A 278 -38.55 -8.94 9.40
C GLY A 278 -39.40 -8.61 10.65
N LEU A 279 -40.03 -7.44 10.72
CA LEU A 279 -40.81 -7.00 11.88
C LEU A 279 -42.34 -7.02 11.66
N THR A 280 -42.83 -7.85 10.74
CA THR A 280 -44.28 -8.08 10.57
C THR A 280 -44.60 -9.54 10.27
N SER A 281 -44.66 -10.38 11.30
CA SER A 281 -45.70 -11.41 11.43
C SER A 281 -45.59 -12.11 12.78
N ARG A 282 -46.74 -12.10 13.46
CA ARG A 282 -47.11 -12.74 14.74
C ARG A 282 -46.48 -14.08 15.04
#